data_AF-A0A3E5FSN8-F1
#
_entry.id   AF-A0A3E5FSN8-F1
#
_cell.length_a   1.000
_cell.length_b   1.000
_cell.length_c   1.000
_cell.angle_alpha   90.00
_cell.angle_beta   90.00
_cell.angle_gamma   90.00
#
_symmetry.space_group_name_H-M   'P 1'
#
loop_
_entity.id
_entity.type
_entity.pdbx_description
1 polymer ?
#
loop_
_entity_poly.entity_id
_entity_poly.type
_entity_poly.pdbx_seq_one_letter_code
_entity_poly.pdbx_strand_id
1 'polypeptide(L)'
;MTDDIETDASTTQSISKVEPDQQQQGWTDEELMQFIENDVMVRMKCESCGYEEDVPDWILEEFLEIELHNGSKERRYSCQCPECNKNMFRK
;
A
#
# COMPACT_ATOMS: atom_id res chain seq x y z
N MET A 1 13.93 -39.95 40.35
CA MET A 1 14.00 -38.51 40.70
C MET A 1 15.06 -37.92 39.80
N THR A 2 14.57 -37.17 38.81
CA THR A 2 15.17 -36.14 37.96
C THR A 2 16.53 -36.36 37.28
N ASP A 3 16.44 -36.25 35.96
CA ASP A 3 17.41 -36.11 34.88
C ASP A 3 18.38 -34.95 35.05
N ASP A 4 19.61 -35.10 34.56
CA ASP A 4 20.45 -33.97 34.14
C ASP A 4 21.31 -34.41 32.92
N ILE A 5 20.76 -34.18 31.72
CA ILE A 5 21.51 -34.24 30.47
C ILE A 5 22.09 -32.85 30.19
N GLU A 6 23.36 -32.63 30.52
CA GLU A 6 24.05 -31.40 30.13
C GLU A 6 24.26 -31.40 28.61
N THR A 7 23.34 -30.73 27.91
CA THR A 7 23.42 -30.45 26.48
C THR A 7 24.33 -29.23 26.31
N ASP A 8 25.61 -29.48 26.02
CA ASP A 8 26.53 -28.43 25.59
C ASP A 8 26.10 -27.97 24.18
N ALA A 9 25.44 -26.81 24.14
CA ALA A 9 24.98 -26.17 22.92
C ALA A 9 26.16 -25.54 22.18
N SER A 10 26.94 -26.38 21.49
CA SER A 10 27.88 -25.92 20.48
C SER A 10 27.12 -25.59 19.19
N THR A 11 26.73 -24.34 18.99
CA THR A 11 26.55 -23.75 17.65
C THR A 11 26.67 -22.24 17.75
N THR A 12 27.91 -21.76 17.71
CA THR A 12 28.19 -20.40 17.27
C THR A 12 27.77 -20.27 15.81
N GLN A 13 26.55 -19.78 15.57
CA GLN A 13 26.16 -19.33 14.23
C GLN A 13 27.03 -18.13 13.88
N SER A 14 28.09 -18.43 13.15
CA SER A 14 28.84 -17.44 12.39
C SER A 14 27.85 -16.85 11.40
N ILE A 15 27.31 -15.67 11.72
CA ILE A 15 26.52 -14.87 10.79
C ILE A 15 27.44 -14.57 9.62
N SER A 16 27.28 -15.41 8.60
CA SER A 16 27.97 -15.31 7.34
C SER A 16 27.50 -13.99 6.73
N LYS A 17 28.47 -13.14 6.38
CA LYS A 17 28.25 -11.94 5.57
C LYS A 17 27.39 -12.33 4.38
N VAL A 18 26.11 -11.97 4.41
CA VAL A 18 25.26 -12.02 3.24
C VAL A 18 25.61 -10.83 2.37
N GLU A 19 25.97 -11.15 1.13
CA GLU A 19 26.38 -10.26 0.05
C GLU A 19 25.30 -9.20 -0.23
N PRO A 20 25.65 -7.92 -0.46
CA PRO A 20 24.68 -6.95 -0.93
C PRO A 20 24.70 -6.95 -2.46
N ASP A 21 24.00 -7.88 -3.10
CA ASP A 21 23.71 -7.77 -4.53
C ASP A 21 22.25 -8.14 -4.82
N GLN A 22 21.39 -7.22 -4.42
CA GLN A 22 20.10 -6.99 -5.05
C GLN A 22 20.06 -5.49 -5.32
N GLN A 23 20.56 -5.08 -6.48
CA GLN A 23 20.25 -3.75 -7.02
C GLN A 23 18.73 -3.66 -7.20
N GLN A 24 18.00 -3.25 -6.16
CA GLN A 24 16.78 -2.50 -6.36
C GLN A 24 17.23 -1.20 -7.04
N GLN A 25 17.06 -1.13 -8.36
CA GLN A 25 17.13 0.13 -9.08
C GLN A 25 16.04 1.02 -8.49
N GLY A 26 16.43 1.88 -7.55
CA GLY A 26 15.58 2.95 -7.07
C GLY A 26 15.37 3.90 -8.24
N TRP A 27 14.11 4.11 -8.63
CA TRP A 27 13.75 5.17 -9.56
C TRP A 27 14.29 6.50 -9.04
N THR A 28 14.84 7.32 -9.91
CA THR A 28 15.15 8.70 -9.53
C THR A 28 13.86 9.48 -9.30
N ASP A 29 13.89 10.50 -8.44
CA ASP A 29 12.72 11.34 -8.15
C ASP A 29 12.12 11.94 -9.44
N GLU A 30 12.97 12.28 -10.41
CA GLU A 30 12.57 12.81 -11.72
C GLU A 30 11.81 11.79 -12.56
N GLU A 31 12.31 10.54 -12.62
CA GLU A 31 11.64 9.45 -13.35
C GLU A 31 10.32 9.06 -12.68
N LEU A 32 10.27 9.07 -11.34
CA LEU A 32 9.06 8.82 -10.58
C LEU A 32 8.00 9.90 -10.82
N MET A 33 8.39 11.18 -10.79
CA MET A 33 7.48 12.28 -11.10
C MET A 33 6.95 12.20 -12.53
N GLN A 34 7.80 11.86 -13.50
CA GLN A 34 7.39 11.75 -14.90
C GLN A 34 6.42 10.58 -15.13
N PHE A 35 6.53 9.51 -14.35
CA PHE A 35 5.56 8.42 -14.36
C PHE A 35 4.22 8.87 -13.77
N ILE A 36 4.23 9.52 -12.61
CA ILE A 36 3.02 10.03 -11.93
C ILE A 36 2.30 11.10 -12.78
N GLU A 37 3.04 11.95 -13.49
CA GLU A 37 2.46 13.00 -14.34
C GLU A 37 1.67 12.45 -15.54
N ASN A 38 1.96 11.21 -15.96
CA ASN A 38 1.23 10.52 -17.02
C ASN A 38 0.03 9.71 -16.51
N ASP A 39 -0.18 9.62 -15.20
CA ASP A 39 -1.31 8.87 -14.64
C ASP A 39 -2.65 9.54 -14.96
N VAL A 40 -3.67 8.72 -15.17
CA VAL A 40 -5.04 9.20 -15.36
C VAL A 40 -5.57 9.67 -14.00
N MET A 41 -5.75 10.98 -13.86
CA MET A 41 -6.31 11.59 -12.65
C MET A 41 -7.84 11.68 -12.75
N VAL A 42 -8.53 11.19 -11.71
CA VAL A 42 -9.99 11.18 -11.59
C VAL A 42 -10.42 12.18 -10.51
N ARG A 43 -11.28 13.13 -10.89
CA ARG A 43 -11.82 14.11 -9.94
C ARG A 43 -12.86 13.49 -9.03
N MET A 44 -12.59 13.52 -7.73
CA MET A 44 -13.48 13.07 -6.67
C MET A 44 -14.07 14.27 -5.93
N LYS A 45 -15.32 14.13 -5.47
CA LYS A 45 -16.02 15.16 -4.70
C LYS A 45 -16.69 14.58 -3.48
N CYS A 46 -16.60 15.25 -2.33
CA CYS A 46 -17.37 14.90 -1.16
C CYS A 46 -18.83 15.37 -1.31
N GLU A 47 -19.79 14.46 -1.13
CA GLU A 47 -21.23 14.80 -1.17
C GLU A 47 -21.66 15.74 -0.04
N SER A 48 -20.91 15.73 1.07
CA SER A 48 -21.33 16.42 2.29
C SER A 48 -20.74 17.81 2.49
N CYS A 49 -19.42 17.97 2.35
CA CYS A 49 -18.77 19.27 2.52
C CYS A 49 -18.40 19.93 1.18
N GLY A 50 -18.46 19.19 0.06
CA GLY A 50 -18.13 19.70 -1.26
C GLY A 50 -16.65 19.77 -1.59
N TYR A 51 -15.76 19.25 -0.73
CA TYR A 51 -14.32 19.11 -1.00
C TYR A 51 -14.09 18.33 -2.30
N GLU A 52 -13.15 18.79 -3.13
CA GLU A 52 -12.80 18.18 -4.42
C GLU A 52 -11.29 17.92 -4.48
N GLU A 53 -10.91 16.76 -5.01
CA GLU A 53 -9.51 16.35 -5.17
C GLU A 53 -9.36 15.47 -6.41
N ASP A 54 -8.23 15.58 -7.10
CA ASP A 54 -7.90 14.74 -8.24
C ASP A 54 -7.08 13.54 -7.72
N VAL A 55 -7.60 12.32 -7.90
CA VAL A 55 -7.03 11.06 -7.38
C VAL A 55 -6.62 10.17 -8.55
N PRO A 56 -5.43 9.55 -8.56
CA PRO A 56 -5.04 8.61 -9.62
C PRO A 56 -6.01 7.43 -9.74
N ASP A 57 -6.39 7.07 -10.97
CA ASP A 57 -7.36 5.99 -11.26
C ASP A 57 -6.88 4.62 -10.73
N TRP A 58 -5.57 4.35 -10.78
CA TRP A 58 -5.00 3.08 -10.34
C TRP A 58 -5.21 2.83 -8.83
N ILE A 59 -5.12 3.89 -8.00
CA ILE A 59 -5.42 3.79 -6.56
C ILE A 59 -6.90 3.46 -6.34
N LEU A 60 -7.78 4.04 -7.15
CA LEU A 60 -9.22 3.77 -7.06
C LEU A 60 -9.51 2.31 -7.42
N GLU A 61 -8.86 1.76 -8.43
CA GLU A 61 -8.96 0.34 -8.78
C GLU A 61 -8.51 -0.58 -7.64
N GLU A 62 -7.37 -0.29 -7.00
CA GLU A 62 -6.91 -1.07 -5.83
C GLU A 62 -7.94 -1.06 -4.69
N PHE A 63 -8.52 0.10 -4.37
CA PHE A 63 -9.57 0.17 -3.35
C PHE A 63 -10.80 -0.66 -3.73
N LEU A 64 -11.20 -0.63 -5.00
CA LEU A 64 -12.31 -1.43 -5.51
C LEU A 64 -12.06 -2.94 -5.34
N GLU A 65 -10.85 -3.40 -5.64
CA GLU A 65 -10.47 -4.80 -5.49
C GLU A 65 -10.54 -5.25 -4.02
N ILE A 66 -10.07 -4.41 -3.09
CA ILE A 66 -10.16 -4.67 -1.65
C ILE A 66 -11.63 -4.79 -1.21
N GLU A 67 -12.51 -3.91 -1.67
CA GLU A 67 -13.94 -3.97 -1.33
C GLU A 67 -14.62 -5.24 -1.87
N LEU A 68 -14.29 -5.62 -3.11
CA LEU A 68 -14.80 -6.84 -3.72
C LEU A 68 -14.32 -8.07 -2.94
N HIS A 69 -13.06 -8.09 -2.50
CA HIS A 69 -12.52 -9.17 -1.67
C HIS A 69 -13.21 -9.25 -0.29
N ASN A 70 -13.59 -8.10 0.27
CA ASN A 70 -14.36 -8.01 1.50
C ASN A 70 -15.86 -8.34 1.34
N GLY A 71 -16.28 -8.79 0.16
CA GLY A 71 -17.64 -9.25 -0.10
C GLY A 71 -18.63 -8.14 -0.47
N SER A 72 -18.15 -6.93 -0.78
CA SER A 72 -19.01 -5.89 -1.35
C SER A 72 -19.54 -6.34 -2.72
N LYS A 73 -20.85 -6.22 -2.92
CA LYS A 73 -21.50 -6.56 -4.20
C LYS A 73 -21.60 -5.35 -5.14
N GLU A 74 -21.31 -4.16 -4.63
CA GLU A 74 -21.37 -2.93 -5.40
C GLU A 74 -19.95 -2.49 -5.74
N ARG A 75 -19.69 -2.33 -7.04
CA ARG A 75 -18.46 -1.71 -7.54
C ARG A 75 -18.54 -0.21 -7.32
N ARG A 76 -18.31 0.24 -6.10
CA ARG A 76 -18.20 1.66 -5.77
C ARG A 76 -16.78 1.93 -5.27
N TYR A 77 -16.15 2.95 -5.83
CA TYR A 77 -14.90 3.46 -5.29
C TYR A 77 -15.20 4.08 -3.92
N SER A 78 -14.49 3.64 -2.87
CA SER A 78 -14.67 4.14 -1.52
C SER A 78 -13.54 5.06 -1.08
N CYS A 79 -13.56 6.29 -1.60
CA CYS A 79 -12.71 7.33 -1.04
C CYS A 79 -13.44 8.05 0.10
N GLN A 80 -12.75 8.22 1.23
CA GLN A 80 -13.23 9.02 2.35
C GLN A 80 -12.70 10.44 2.23
N CYS A 81 -13.57 11.42 2.47
CA CYS A 81 -13.21 12.83 2.46
C CYS A 81 -12.25 13.14 3.61
N PRO A 82 -11.09 13.78 3.36
CA PRO A 82 -10.14 14.12 4.42
C PRO A 82 -10.72 15.14 5.42
N GLU A 83 -11.61 16.03 4.96
CA GLU A 83 -12.21 17.08 5.80
C GLU A 83 -13.31 16.59 6.76
N CYS A 84 -14.15 15.65 6.33
CA CYS A 84 -15.34 15.26 7.11
C CYS A 84 -15.57 13.74 7.20
N ASN A 85 -14.64 12.93 6.70
CA ASN A 85 -14.62 11.47 6.77
C ASN A 85 -15.88 10.78 6.21
N LYS A 86 -16.58 11.44 5.28
CA LYS A 86 -17.74 10.89 4.58
C LYS A 86 -17.35 10.49 3.16
N ASN A 87 -18.18 9.68 2.52
CA ASN A 87 -17.88 9.18 1.18
C ASN A 87 -17.75 10.29 0.13
N MET A 88 -16.82 10.09 -0.79
CA MET A 88 -16.64 10.87 -2.00
C MET A 88 -17.12 10.08 -3.20
N PHE A 89 -17.49 10.79 -4.26
CA PHE A 89 -17.95 10.23 -5.54
C PHE A 89 -17.14 10.81 -6.69
N ARG A 90 -17.06 10.06 -7.79
CA ARG A 90 -16.48 10.54 -9.04
C ARG A 90 -17.38 11.63 -9.63
N LYS A 91 -16.81 12.82 -9.86
CA LYS A 91 -17.49 13.99 -10.43
C LYS A 91 -17.54 13.96 -11.95
#